data_AF-A0A5C7IM85-F1
#
_entry.id   AF-A0A5C7IM85-F1
#
_cell.length_a   1.000
_cell.length_b   1.000
_cell.length_c   1.000
_cell.angle_alpha   90.00
_cell.angle_beta   90.00
_cell.angle_gamma   90.00
#
_symmetry.space_group_name_H-M   'P 1'
#
loop_
_entity.id
_entity.type
_entity.pdbx_description
1 polymer ?
#
loop_
_entity_poly.entity_id
_entity_poly.type
_entity_poly.pdbx_seq_one_letter_code
_entity_poly.pdbx_strand_id
1 'polypeptide(L)'
;MEANSLLSGPSGSCSNTKIPSIQNNPRIFFSLSVYQSRKRVPIKTQNVFASISVRSAFRRLECVNSVEKVNDDVVVADADKKDNKAGIIKKKLAVFVSGGGSNFRSIHEGCVGGSVHGDVSVLVTNKHDCGGAKYARDEGIPVILFPKSKDEPNGLSPVDLVAALRKLEVDFVLLAGYLKLIPVELVRAFPRSIVNIHPSLLPAFGGKGYYGMKVHKAVIASGARYSGPTIHFVDEHYDTGRILAQRVVPVFWNDTAGDLAARVLLEEHRLYVDIVAALCEERVIFREDGVPLIRSKENPDEYC
;
A
#
# COMPACT_ATOMS: atom_id res chain seq x y z
N MET A 1 33.39 54.45 -25.18
CA MET A 1 32.70 54.62 -23.89
C MET A 1 32.99 53.37 -23.07
N GLU A 2 34.27 53.14 -22.78
CA GLU A 2 35.07 53.62 -21.64
C GLU A 2 35.01 52.65 -20.46
N ALA A 3 36.19 52.13 -20.18
CA ALA A 3 36.60 51.39 -19.00
C ALA A 3 37.31 52.36 -18.04
N ASN A 4 37.35 52.05 -16.73
CA ASN A 4 38.48 52.26 -15.81
C ASN A 4 38.05 51.80 -14.41
N SER A 5 38.64 50.74 -13.86
CA SER A 5 39.88 50.72 -13.06
C SER A 5 39.68 51.31 -11.66
N LEU A 6 39.90 50.50 -10.61
CA LEU A 6 40.70 50.87 -9.44
C LEU A 6 41.18 49.58 -8.75
N LEU A 7 42.48 49.35 -8.88
CA LEU A 7 43.28 48.39 -8.12
C LEU A 7 43.90 49.11 -6.91
N SER A 8 43.84 48.51 -5.73
CA SER A 8 44.89 48.61 -4.71
C SER A 8 44.71 47.50 -3.66
N GLY A 9 45.73 46.63 -3.56
CA GLY A 9 45.85 45.61 -2.50
C GLY A 9 46.25 46.22 -1.13
N PRO A 10 46.49 45.38 -0.10
CA PRO A 10 47.76 44.66 -0.07
C PRO A 10 47.73 43.19 0.40
N SER A 11 48.76 42.48 -0.07
CA SER A 11 49.41 41.25 0.41
C SER A 11 48.98 40.65 1.75
N GLY A 12 48.50 39.41 1.70
CA GLY A 12 48.44 38.45 2.81
C GLY A 12 48.82 37.05 2.32
N SER A 13 49.70 36.38 3.04
CA SER A 13 50.47 35.20 2.62
C SER A 13 49.63 33.94 2.39
N CYS A 14 50.02 33.17 1.36
CA CYS A 14 49.57 31.80 1.14
C CYS A 14 50.21 30.85 2.15
N SER A 15 49.41 30.16 2.95
CA SER A 15 49.81 28.96 3.69
C SER A 15 49.11 27.73 3.10
N ASN A 16 49.95 26.83 2.60
CA ASN A 16 49.60 25.50 2.11
C ASN A 16 48.78 24.72 3.13
N THR A 17 47.57 24.31 2.77
CA THR A 17 46.90 23.15 3.38
C THR A 17 46.58 22.12 2.29
N LYS A 18 47.22 20.95 2.47
CA LYS A 18 47.15 19.78 1.60
C LYS A 18 45.72 19.25 1.55
N ILE A 19 45.16 19.18 0.35
CA ILE A 19 43.96 18.39 0.05
C ILE A 19 44.40 16.94 -0.15
N PRO A 20 43.93 15.96 0.65
CA PRO A 20 44.25 14.56 0.40
C PRO A 20 43.49 14.05 -0.82
N SER A 21 44.25 13.51 -1.76
CA SER A 21 43.84 12.85 -2.99
C SER A 21 43.00 11.60 -2.72
N ILE A 22 41.76 11.56 -3.22
CA ILE A 22 40.98 10.33 -3.32
C ILE A 22 41.50 9.57 -4.55
N GLN A 23 42.12 8.43 -4.29
CA GLN A 23 42.58 7.51 -5.34
C GLN A 23 41.39 6.88 -6.05
N ASN A 24 41.42 7.01 -7.37
CA ASN A 24 40.61 6.25 -8.32
C ASN A 24 40.80 4.75 -8.11
N ASN A 25 39.70 4.00 -8.01
CA ASN A 25 39.71 2.55 -8.20
C ASN A 25 38.79 2.20 -9.38
N PRO A 26 39.30 1.67 -10.51
CA PRO A 26 38.50 1.42 -11.70
C PRO A 26 37.91 0.00 -11.72
N ARG A 27 36.70 -0.09 -12.27
CA ARG A 27 36.09 -1.26 -12.92
C ARG A 27 35.66 -2.42 -12.01
N ILE A 28 34.36 -2.48 -11.72
CA ILE A 28 33.65 -3.75 -11.64
C ILE A 28 32.59 -3.76 -12.75
N PHE A 29 32.87 -4.56 -13.77
CA PHE A 29 31.93 -4.97 -14.81
C PHE A 29 30.78 -5.75 -14.17
N PHE A 30 29.54 -5.27 -14.27
CA PHE A 30 28.39 -6.14 -14.11
C PHE A 30 28.14 -6.85 -15.44
N SER A 31 28.42 -8.16 -15.49
CA SER A 31 28.05 -9.02 -16.61
C SER A 31 26.53 -9.13 -16.68
N LEU A 32 25.94 -8.79 -17.83
CA LEU A 32 24.59 -9.20 -18.17
C LEU A 32 24.53 -10.73 -18.27
N SER A 33 23.91 -11.38 -17.28
CA SER A 33 23.46 -12.75 -17.43
C SER A 33 22.18 -12.76 -18.27
N VAL A 34 22.33 -13.18 -19.52
CA VAL A 34 21.24 -13.54 -20.43
C VAL A 34 20.49 -14.73 -19.83
N TYR A 35 19.27 -14.54 -19.35
CA TYR A 35 18.42 -15.63 -18.89
C TYR A 35 17.76 -16.29 -20.10
N GLN A 36 18.32 -17.43 -20.53
CA GLN A 36 17.75 -18.28 -21.57
C GLN A 36 16.48 -19.00 -21.08
N SER A 37 15.40 -18.79 -21.82
CA SER A 37 14.13 -19.52 -21.75
C SER A 37 14.34 -21.03 -21.89
N ARG A 38 13.88 -21.82 -20.91
CA ARG A 38 13.79 -23.29 -21.03
C ARG A 38 12.39 -23.73 -21.47
N LYS A 39 12.44 -24.63 -22.45
CA LYS A 39 11.37 -25.17 -23.28
C LYS A 39 10.36 -26.00 -22.47
N ARG A 40 9.08 -25.87 -22.84
CA ARG A 40 7.98 -26.78 -22.46
C ARG A 40 8.04 -28.07 -23.28
N VAL A 41 7.78 -29.21 -22.65
CA VAL A 41 7.51 -30.52 -23.28
C VAL A 41 6.04 -30.89 -22.97
N PRO A 42 5.29 -31.49 -23.91
CA PRO A 42 3.85 -31.73 -23.73
C PRO A 42 3.57 -33.10 -23.10
N ILE A 43 2.49 -33.19 -22.32
CA ILE A 43 1.89 -34.47 -21.91
C ILE A 43 0.42 -34.49 -22.35
N LYS A 44 0.11 -35.39 -23.29
CA LYS A 44 -1.22 -35.95 -23.58
C LYS A 44 -1.62 -36.85 -22.42
N THR A 45 -2.85 -36.83 -21.90
CA THR A 45 -4.08 -37.62 -22.21
C THR A 45 -4.81 -37.70 -20.84
N GLN A 46 -6.11 -37.86 -20.62
CA GLN A 46 -7.23 -38.48 -21.32
C GLN A 46 -8.52 -38.04 -20.59
N ASN A 47 -9.63 -37.96 -21.31
CA ASN A 47 -10.98 -37.78 -20.77
C ASN A 47 -11.41 -38.96 -19.90
N VAL A 48 -12.03 -38.69 -18.75
CA VAL A 48 -13.06 -39.57 -18.17
C VAL A 48 -14.20 -38.69 -17.64
N PHE A 49 -15.37 -38.81 -18.29
CA PHE A 49 -16.65 -38.31 -17.81
C PHE A 49 -17.14 -39.20 -16.66
N ALA A 50 -17.58 -38.60 -15.56
CA ALA A 50 -18.53 -39.22 -14.64
C ALA A 50 -19.46 -38.15 -14.08
N SER A 51 -20.68 -38.11 -14.59
CA SER A 51 -21.79 -37.35 -14.04
C SER A 51 -22.35 -38.06 -12.82
N ILE A 52 -22.37 -37.39 -11.66
CA ILE A 52 -23.18 -37.83 -10.51
C ILE A 52 -24.06 -36.66 -10.07
N SER A 53 -25.36 -36.85 -10.26
CA SER A 53 -26.44 -36.03 -9.73
C SER A 53 -26.63 -36.37 -8.24
N VAL A 54 -26.67 -35.37 -7.37
CA VAL A 54 -27.25 -35.54 -6.03
C VAL A 54 -28.23 -34.40 -5.79
N ARG A 55 -29.49 -34.81 -5.61
CA ARG A 55 -30.67 -33.99 -5.37
C ARG A 55 -30.61 -33.35 -3.98
N SER A 56 -31.17 -32.14 -3.89
CA SER A 56 -31.55 -31.53 -2.62
C SER A 56 -32.64 -32.36 -1.94
N ALA A 57 -32.49 -32.61 -0.64
CA ALA A 57 -33.55 -33.12 0.20
C ALA A 57 -33.62 -32.26 1.47
N PHE A 58 -34.54 -31.30 1.43
CA PHE A 58 -35.10 -30.70 2.64
C PHE A 58 -35.70 -31.81 3.50
N ARG A 59 -35.29 -31.91 4.77
CA ARG A 59 -36.12 -32.50 5.82
C ARG A 59 -36.10 -31.59 7.06
N ARG A 60 -37.29 -31.07 7.33
CA ARG A 60 -37.76 -30.47 8.57
C ARG A 60 -38.27 -31.61 9.44
N LEU A 61 -37.86 -31.68 10.71
CA LEU A 61 -38.44 -32.48 11.84
C LEU A 61 -37.78 -31.90 13.11
N GLU A 62 -38.47 -31.04 13.87
CA GLU A 62 -39.37 -31.33 14.98
C GLU A 62 -38.66 -31.88 16.24
N CYS A 63 -38.66 -31.03 17.27
CA CYS A 63 -38.16 -31.33 18.61
C CYS A 63 -39.10 -32.30 19.32
N VAL A 64 -38.53 -33.35 19.92
CA VAL A 64 -39.21 -34.15 20.95
C VAL A 64 -38.24 -34.35 22.11
N ASN A 65 -38.66 -33.90 23.29
CA ASN A 65 -38.02 -34.18 24.57
C ASN A 65 -38.13 -35.68 24.89
N SER A 66 -37.03 -36.32 25.27
CA SER A 66 -37.07 -37.41 26.24
C SER A 66 -35.72 -37.53 26.94
N VAL A 67 -35.78 -37.56 28.26
CA VAL A 67 -34.67 -37.69 29.20
C VAL A 67 -34.49 -39.17 29.47
N GLU A 68 -33.32 -39.74 29.16
CA GLU A 68 -32.85 -40.97 29.82
C GLU A 68 -31.35 -40.85 30.11
N LYS A 69 -31.00 -41.11 31.38
CA LYS A 69 -29.64 -41.23 31.91
C LYS A 69 -29.20 -42.69 31.80
N VAL A 70 -28.00 -42.95 31.27
CA VAL A 70 -27.18 -44.11 31.64
C VAL A 70 -25.70 -43.69 31.62
N ASN A 71 -24.96 -44.07 32.66
CA ASN A 71 -23.56 -43.71 32.94
C ASN A 71 -22.54 -44.60 32.21
N ASP A 72 -21.38 -43.97 32.00
CA ASP A 72 -19.99 -44.47 32.01
C ASP A 72 -19.57 -45.63 31.11
N ASP A 73 -18.76 -45.29 30.09
CA ASP A 73 -17.44 -45.89 29.91
C ASP A 73 -16.47 -44.90 29.26
N VAL A 74 -15.35 -44.69 29.94
CA VAL A 74 -14.26 -43.78 29.61
C VAL A 74 -13.41 -44.39 28.50
N VAL A 75 -13.28 -43.68 27.38
CA VAL A 75 -12.12 -43.82 26.48
C VAL A 75 -11.64 -42.42 26.12
N VAL A 76 -10.56 -42.01 26.78
CA VAL A 76 -9.87 -40.75 26.53
C VAL A 76 -9.08 -40.90 25.23
N ALA A 77 -9.59 -40.33 24.14
CA ALA A 77 -8.82 -40.15 22.91
C ALA A 77 -8.34 -38.69 22.86
N ASP A 78 -7.20 -38.47 23.50
CA ASP A 78 -6.44 -37.22 23.42
C ASP A 78 -5.54 -37.26 22.18
N ALA A 79 -5.81 -36.41 21.20
CA ALA A 79 -4.81 -35.92 20.25
C ALA A 79 -5.34 -34.68 19.51
N ASP A 80 -5.80 -33.69 20.28
CA ASP A 80 -5.95 -32.31 19.82
C ASP A 80 -4.52 -31.73 19.68
N LYS A 81 -3.91 -31.80 18.49
CA LYS A 81 -2.81 -30.87 18.16
C LYS A 81 -3.43 -29.57 17.67
N LYS A 82 -4.01 -28.82 18.61
CA LYS A 82 -4.20 -27.38 18.46
C LYS A 82 -2.84 -26.73 18.59
N ASP A 83 -2.31 -26.26 17.47
CA ASP A 83 -1.20 -25.32 17.45
C ASP A 83 -1.62 -24.07 18.24
N ASN A 84 -1.18 -23.99 19.49
CA ASN A 84 -1.20 -22.77 20.29
C ASN A 84 -0.21 -21.76 19.69
N LYS A 85 -0.57 -21.15 18.55
CA LYS A 85 -0.05 -19.83 18.18
C LYS A 85 -0.87 -18.82 18.97
N ALA A 86 -0.25 -18.13 19.92
CA ALA A 86 -0.83 -16.92 20.51
C ALA A 86 -1.40 -16.08 19.37
N GLY A 87 -2.72 -15.88 19.36
CA GLY A 87 -3.42 -15.32 18.21
C GLY A 87 -2.86 -13.94 17.89
N ILE A 88 -2.16 -13.81 16.76
CA ILE A 88 -1.69 -12.51 16.28
C ILE A 88 -2.95 -11.69 16.00
N ILE A 89 -3.19 -10.67 16.81
CA ILE A 89 -4.30 -9.74 16.61
C ILE A 89 -4.00 -8.97 15.32
N LYS A 90 -4.82 -9.20 14.28
CA LYS A 90 -4.70 -8.49 13.01
C LYS A 90 -5.29 -7.10 13.14
N LYS A 91 -4.59 -6.08 12.62
CA LYS A 91 -5.13 -4.72 12.50
C LYS A 91 -6.24 -4.67 11.46
N LYS A 92 -7.29 -3.89 11.71
CA LYS A 92 -8.44 -3.70 10.82
C LYS A 92 -8.18 -2.55 9.86
N LEU A 93 -8.23 -2.84 8.56
CA LEU A 93 -7.85 -1.91 7.49
C LEU A 93 -9.09 -1.49 6.69
N ALA A 94 -9.22 -0.20 6.42
CA ALA A 94 -10.15 0.32 5.42
C ALA A 94 -9.37 0.82 4.19
N VAL A 95 -9.69 0.30 3.01
CA VAL A 95 -9.00 0.70 1.78
C VAL A 95 -9.90 1.58 0.92
N PHE A 96 -9.38 2.71 0.45
CA PHE A 96 -10.15 3.68 -0.34
C PHE A 96 -9.68 3.67 -1.80
N VAL A 97 -10.60 3.57 -2.75
CA VAL A 97 -10.29 3.47 -4.19
C VAL A 97 -11.27 4.25 -5.07
N SER A 98 -10.81 4.70 -6.24
CA SER A 98 -11.67 5.34 -7.26
C SER A 98 -11.61 4.66 -8.64
N GLY A 99 -10.86 3.56 -8.77
CA GLY A 99 -10.50 2.97 -10.07
C GLY A 99 -10.24 1.47 -10.01
N GLY A 100 -9.21 1.00 -10.74
CA GLY A 100 -8.93 -0.43 -10.92
C GLY A 100 -8.52 -1.18 -9.64
N GLY A 101 -7.98 -0.49 -8.63
CA GLY A 101 -7.69 -1.08 -7.33
C GLY A 101 -6.48 -2.02 -7.29
N SER A 102 -5.46 -1.84 -8.15
CA SER A 102 -4.28 -2.71 -8.16
C SER A 102 -3.42 -2.60 -6.88
N ASN A 103 -3.29 -1.41 -6.30
CA ASN A 103 -2.69 -1.21 -4.97
C ASN A 103 -3.49 -1.93 -3.88
N PHE A 104 -4.82 -1.76 -3.88
CA PHE A 104 -5.72 -2.47 -2.96
C PHE A 104 -5.54 -3.99 -3.06
N ARG A 105 -5.53 -4.54 -4.28
CA ARG A 105 -5.31 -5.97 -4.52
C ARG A 105 -3.98 -6.45 -3.94
N SER A 106 -2.90 -5.70 -4.15
CA SER A 106 -1.57 -6.03 -3.61
C SER A 106 -1.58 -6.08 -2.07
N ILE A 107 -2.24 -5.10 -1.43
CA ILE A 107 -2.41 -5.07 0.03
C ILE A 107 -3.23 -6.27 0.50
N HIS A 108 -4.36 -6.56 -0.16
CA HIS A 108 -5.23 -7.68 0.20
C HIS A 108 -4.52 -9.02 0.07
N GLU A 109 -3.80 -9.25 -1.05
CA GLU A 109 -2.98 -10.44 -1.26
C GLU A 109 -1.89 -10.57 -0.18
N GLY A 110 -1.29 -9.47 0.28
CA GLY A 110 -0.36 -9.46 1.41
C GLY A 110 -1.02 -9.87 2.75
N CYS A 111 -2.26 -9.44 2.99
CA CYS A 111 -3.03 -9.81 4.18
C CYS A 111 -3.41 -11.31 4.19
N VAL A 112 -3.83 -11.82 3.02
CA VAL A 112 -4.17 -13.24 2.82
C VAL A 112 -2.92 -14.12 2.91
N GLY A 113 -1.82 -13.70 2.29
CA GLY A 113 -0.53 -14.40 2.30
C GLY A 113 0.22 -14.32 3.63
N GLY A 114 -0.22 -13.47 4.57
CA GLY A 114 0.36 -13.33 5.90
C GLY A 114 1.62 -12.46 5.96
N SER A 115 2.03 -11.80 4.87
CA SER A 115 3.12 -10.82 4.91
C SER A 115 2.69 -9.48 5.55
N VAL A 116 1.38 -9.23 5.58
CA VAL A 116 0.76 -8.11 6.28
C VAL A 116 -0.11 -8.67 7.41
N HIS A 117 0.19 -8.32 8.66
CA HIS A 117 -0.61 -8.71 9.83
C HIS A 117 -1.88 -7.85 9.99
N GLY A 118 -2.61 -7.66 8.89
CA GLY A 118 -3.82 -6.88 8.80
C GLY A 118 -4.98 -7.68 8.18
N ASP A 119 -6.17 -7.12 8.29
CA ASP A 119 -7.43 -7.64 7.77
C ASP A 119 -8.18 -6.51 7.07
N VAL A 120 -8.47 -6.64 5.78
CA VAL A 120 -9.19 -5.60 5.03
C VAL A 120 -10.68 -5.72 5.32
N SER A 121 -11.12 -4.98 6.33
CA SER A 121 -12.50 -5.01 6.84
C SER A 121 -13.52 -4.39 5.89
N VAL A 122 -13.10 -3.41 5.09
CA VAL A 122 -13.99 -2.66 4.20
C VAL A 122 -13.23 -1.97 3.08
N LEU A 123 -13.85 -1.95 1.91
CA LEU A 123 -13.47 -1.07 0.80
C LEU A 123 -14.40 0.15 0.77
N VAL A 124 -13.83 1.35 0.66
CA VAL A 124 -14.58 2.59 0.45
C VAL A 124 -14.32 3.11 -0.95
N THR A 125 -15.36 3.51 -1.66
CA THR A 125 -15.20 4.05 -3.03
C THR A 125 -16.20 5.14 -3.36
N ASN A 126 -15.79 6.06 -4.24
CA ASN A 126 -16.68 7.07 -4.80
C ASN A 126 -17.28 6.66 -6.15
N LYS A 127 -17.16 5.38 -6.53
CA LYS A 127 -17.71 4.81 -7.77
C LYS A 127 -18.16 3.38 -7.53
N HIS A 128 -19.47 3.14 -7.56
CA HIS A 128 -20.06 1.84 -7.24
C HIS A 128 -19.49 0.68 -8.07
N ASP A 129 -19.24 0.92 -9.36
CA ASP A 129 -18.85 -0.11 -10.33
C ASP A 129 -17.36 -0.08 -10.72
N CYS A 130 -16.50 0.56 -9.90
CA CYS A 130 -15.06 0.54 -10.20
C CYS A 130 -14.45 -0.86 -10.03
N GLY A 131 -13.32 -1.10 -10.70
CA GLY A 131 -12.64 -2.40 -10.67
C GLY A 131 -12.26 -2.88 -9.26
N GLY A 132 -11.87 -1.95 -8.38
CA GLY A 132 -11.61 -2.25 -6.97
C GLY A 132 -12.86 -2.72 -6.23
N ALA A 133 -14.02 -2.10 -6.47
CA ALA A 133 -15.29 -2.50 -5.86
C ALA A 133 -15.77 -3.86 -6.37
N LYS A 134 -15.55 -4.18 -7.64
CA LYS A 134 -15.81 -5.52 -8.18
C LYS A 134 -14.94 -6.56 -7.45
N TYR A 135 -13.63 -6.32 -7.38
CA TYR A 135 -12.70 -7.22 -6.70
C TYR A 135 -13.07 -7.44 -5.22
N ALA A 136 -13.39 -6.36 -4.48
CA ALA A 136 -13.82 -6.48 -3.08
C ALA A 136 -15.05 -7.39 -2.92
N ARG A 137 -16.08 -7.22 -3.76
CA ARG A 137 -17.28 -8.09 -3.72
C ARG A 137 -16.96 -9.54 -4.05
N ASP A 138 -16.11 -9.77 -5.05
CA ASP A 138 -15.67 -11.12 -5.45
C ASP A 138 -14.93 -11.83 -4.29
N GLU A 139 -14.18 -11.08 -3.47
CA GLU A 139 -13.47 -11.57 -2.27
C GLU A 139 -14.32 -11.50 -0.97
N GLY A 140 -15.59 -11.10 -1.05
CA GLY A 140 -16.48 -11.02 0.12
C GLY A 140 -16.21 -9.83 1.07
N ILE A 141 -15.44 -8.83 0.63
CA ILE A 141 -15.14 -7.62 1.40
C ILE A 141 -16.30 -6.61 1.26
N PRO A 142 -16.87 -6.09 2.37
CA PRO A 142 -17.91 -5.07 2.34
C PRO A 142 -17.47 -3.82 1.56
N VAL A 143 -18.38 -3.23 0.79
CA VAL A 143 -18.14 -2.00 0.03
C VAL A 143 -19.04 -0.88 0.54
N ILE A 144 -18.44 0.26 0.90
CA ILE A 144 -19.13 1.51 1.25
C ILE A 144 -18.97 2.53 0.12
N LEU A 145 -20.07 3.16 -0.27
CA LEU A 145 -20.04 4.32 -1.16
C LEU A 145 -19.77 5.60 -0.37
N PHE A 146 -18.78 6.37 -0.81
CA PHE A 146 -18.45 7.68 -0.26
C PHE A 146 -17.67 8.52 -1.28
N PRO A 147 -17.96 9.82 -1.43
CA PRO A 147 -18.96 10.59 -0.70
C PRO A 147 -20.35 10.52 -1.34
N LYS A 148 -21.37 10.92 -0.59
CA LYS A 148 -22.67 11.28 -1.18
C LYS A 148 -22.46 12.35 -2.26
N SER A 149 -22.95 12.08 -3.46
CA SER A 149 -22.89 13.04 -4.57
C SER A 149 -24.14 12.93 -5.44
N LYS A 150 -24.27 13.81 -6.45
CA LYS A 150 -25.39 13.71 -7.41
C LYS A 150 -25.37 12.40 -8.17
N ASP A 151 -24.18 11.94 -8.55
CA ASP A 151 -23.98 10.71 -9.31
C ASP A 151 -24.04 9.46 -8.42
N GLU A 152 -23.75 9.62 -7.12
CA GLU A 152 -23.75 8.56 -6.11
C GLU A 152 -24.61 8.98 -4.89
N PRO A 153 -25.94 9.03 -5.03
CA PRO A 153 -26.84 9.55 -4.00
C PRO A 153 -26.90 8.67 -2.75
N ASN A 154 -26.50 7.40 -2.88
CA ASN A 154 -26.42 6.42 -1.79
C ASN A 154 -25.10 6.49 -1.02
N GLY A 155 -24.19 7.40 -1.39
CA GLY A 155 -22.95 7.60 -0.64
C GLY A 155 -23.21 8.13 0.77
N LEU A 156 -22.30 7.83 1.69
CA LEU A 156 -22.35 8.35 3.06
C LEU A 156 -21.92 9.82 3.15
N SER A 157 -22.39 10.49 4.20
CA SER A 157 -21.78 11.74 4.66
C SER A 157 -20.42 11.47 5.34
N PRO A 158 -19.55 12.48 5.51
CA PRO A 158 -18.32 12.32 6.28
C PRO A 158 -18.54 11.79 7.70
N VAL A 159 -19.57 12.28 8.40
CA VAL A 159 -19.90 11.88 9.77
C VAL A 159 -20.36 10.43 9.82
N ASP A 160 -21.23 10.02 8.90
CA ASP A 160 -21.72 8.63 8.83
C ASP A 160 -20.61 7.66 8.47
N LEU A 161 -19.68 8.08 7.59
CA LEU A 161 -18.50 7.28 7.27
C LEU A 161 -17.60 7.08 8.49
N VAL A 162 -17.34 8.12 9.27
CA VAL A 162 -16.57 7.98 10.53
C VAL A 162 -17.26 7.01 11.49
N ALA A 163 -18.57 7.11 11.65
CA ALA A 163 -19.33 6.20 12.50
C ALA A 163 -19.24 4.75 12.01
N ALA A 164 -19.36 4.53 10.70
CA ALA A 164 -19.23 3.20 10.10
C ALA A 164 -17.83 2.61 10.29
N LEU A 165 -16.77 3.39 10.04
CA LEU A 165 -15.39 2.92 10.21
C LEU A 165 -15.05 2.61 11.67
N ARG A 166 -15.56 3.42 12.62
CA ARG A 166 -15.39 3.15 14.06
C ARG A 166 -16.13 1.89 14.50
N LYS A 167 -17.34 1.65 14.00
CA LYS A 167 -18.10 0.42 14.27
C LYS A 167 -17.38 -0.82 13.75
N LEU A 168 -16.61 -0.69 12.67
CA LEU A 168 -15.75 -1.73 12.11
C LEU A 168 -14.37 -1.82 12.79
N GLU A 169 -14.15 -1.02 13.83
CA GLU A 169 -12.90 -0.96 14.61
C GLU A 169 -11.67 -0.75 13.73
N VAL A 170 -11.79 0.06 12.67
CA VAL A 170 -10.69 0.33 11.73
C VAL A 170 -9.52 1.00 12.45
N ASP A 171 -8.34 0.40 12.34
CA ASP A 171 -7.08 0.95 12.85
C ASP A 171 -6.44 1.92 11.85
N PHE A 172 -6.46 1.56 10.56
CA PHE A 172 -5.81 2.31 9.49
C PHE A 172 -6.69 2.48 8.25
N VAL A 173 -6.64 3.68 7.68
CA VAL A 173 -7.26 4.03 6.40
C VAL A 173 -6.17 4.16 5.33
N LEU A 174 -6.30 3.41 4.25
CA LEU A 174 -5.30 3.28 3.19
C LEU A 174 -5.87 3.85 1.88
N LEU A 175 -5.39 5.01 1.43
CA LEU A 175 -5.80 5.59 0.16
C LEU A 175 -5.00 4.98 -0.99
N ALA A 176 -5.62 4.03 -1.70
CA ALA A 176 -5.03 3.26 -2.78
C ALA A 176 -5.56 3.72 -4.16
N GLY A 177 -5.28 4.99 -4.49
CA GLY A 177 -5.80 5.63 -5.71
C GLY A 177 -7.21 6.22 -5.53
N TYR A 178 -7.48 6.79 -4.36
CA TYR A 178 -8.69 7.55 -4.07
C TYR A 178 -8.54 9.00 -4.53
N LEU A 179 -9.50 9.50 -5.31
CA LEU A 179 -9.36 10.76 -6.06
C LEU A 179 -10.15 11.93 -5.49
N LYS A 180 -10.68 11.80 -4.27
CA LYS A 180 -11.40 12.88 -3.58
C LYS A 180 -10.60 13.32 -2.36
N LEU A 181 -10.69 14.60 -2.03
CA LEU A 181 -10.11 15.14 -0.79
C LEU A 181 -10.73 14.40 0.40
N ILE A 182 -9.90 14.01 1.37
CA ILE A 182 -10.37 13.45 2.63
C ILE A 182 -10.95 14.59 3.46
N PRO A 183 -12.20 14.46 3.94
CA PRO A 183 -12.83 15.51 4.74
C PRO A 183 -12.18 15.59 6.13
N VAL A 184 -12.22 16.79 6.71
CA VAL A 184 -11.60 17.10 8.00
C VAL A 184 -12.09 16.19 9.14
N GLU A 185 -13.35 15.75 9.08
CA GLU A 185 -13.95 14.83 10.04
C GLU A 185 -13.21 13.49 10.07
N LEU A 186 -12.78 12.97 8.91
CA LEU A 186 -11.98 11.74 8.83
C LEU A 186 -10.57 11.97 9.37
N VAL A 187 -9.91 13.05 8.94
CA VAL A 187 -8.53 13.37 9.39
C VAL A 187 -8.47 13.49 10.91
N ARG A 188 -9.46 14.16 11.52
CA ARG A 188 -9.55 14.31 12.98
C ARG A 188 -9.93 13.02 13.70
N ALA A 189 -10.74 12.16 13.09
CA ALA A 189 -11.17 10.90 13.69
C ALA A 189 -10.08 9.81 13.66
N PHE A 190 -9.14 9.89 12.71
CA PHE A 190 -8.06 8.92 12.48
C PHE A 190 -6.68 9.61 12.49
N PRO A 191 -6.28 10.25 13.60
CA PRO A 191 -5.02 10.97 13.67
C PRO A 191 -3.84 10.03 13.48
N ARG A 192 -2.96 10.33 12.50
CA ARG A 192 -1.80 9.49 12.13
C ARG A 192 -2.18 8.04 11.75
N SER A 193 -3.43 7.83 11.32
CA SER A 193 -3.95 6.53 10.91
C SER A 193 -4.42 6.50 9.46
N ILE A 194 -4.27 7.61 8.72
CA ILE A 194 -4.58 7.68 7.29
C ILE A 194 -3.29 7.86 6.51
N VAL A 195 -3.00 6.95 5.58
CA VAL A 195 -1.86 7.06 4.66
C VAL A 195 -2.33 7.00 3.22
N ASN A 196 -1.65 7.78 2.36
CA ASN A 196 -1.88 7.81 0.92
C ASN A 196 -0.61 7.44 0.18
N ILE A 197 -0.77 6.79 -0.96
CA ILE A 197 0.30 6.61 -1.94
C ILE A 197 0.12 7.58 -3.11
N HIS A 198 1.15 8.40 -3.35
CA HIS A 198 1.17 9.37 -4.43
C HIS A 198 2.24 9.00 -5.48
N PRO A 199 1.94 9.02 -6.79
CA PRO A 199 2.82 8.51 -7.85
C PRO A 199 3.96 9.48 -8.26
N SER A 200 4.54 10.22 -7.32
CA SER A 200 5.76 11.01 -7.51
C SER A 200 6.57 11.11 -6.22
N LEU A 201 7.83 11.54 -6.35
CA LEU A 201 8.70 11.87 -5.22
C LEU A 201 8.28 13.23 -4.64
N LEU A 202 7.35 13.22 -3.68
CA LEU A 202 6.89 14.44 -3.00
C LEU A 202 8.07 15.20 -2.35
N PRO A 203 8.02 16.54 -2.30
CA PRO A 203 6.87 17.39 -2.66
C PRO A 203 6.72 17.65 -4.18
N ALA A 204 7.60 17.12 -5.03
CA ALA A 204 7.52 17.35 -6.46
C ALA A 204 6.29 16.66 -7.07
N PHE A 205 5.57 17.38 -7.94
CA PHE A 205 4.36 16.89 -8.63
C PHE A 205 3.27 16.39 -7.66
N GLY A 206 3.21 16.94 -6.45
CA GLY A 206 2.12 16.75 -5.50
C GLY A 206 1.10 17.88 -5.53
N GLY A 207 -0.02 17.67 -4.84
CA GLY A 207 -1.05 18.68 -4.62
C GLY A 207 -2.19 18.62 -5.63
N LYS A 208 -3.10 19.58 -5.50
CA LYS A 208 -4.35 19.60 -6.27
C LYS A 208 -4.08 19.57 -7.78
N GLY A 209 -4.63 18.57 -8.46
CA GLY A 209 -4.54 18.41 -9.92
C GLY A 209 -3.49 17.40 -10.38
N TYR A 210 -2.58 16.99 -9.49
CA TYR A 210 -1.62 15.93 -9.73
C TYR A 210 -2.19 14.59 -9.26
N TYR A 211 -2.85 13.86 -10.15
CA TYR A 211 -3.35 12.52 -9.85
C TYR A 211 -3.34 11.63 -11.09
N GLY A 212 -3.16 10.32 -10.87
CA GLY A 212 -3.11 9.32 -11.94
C GLY A 212 -2.15 9.72 -13.05
N MET A 213 -2.58 9.57 -14.31
CA MET A 213 -1.74 9.84 -15.48
C MET A 213 -1.26 11.30 -15.60
N LYS A 214 -1.90 12.25 -14.91
CA LYS A 214 -1.45 13.66 -14.93
C LYS A 214 -0.07 13.82 -14.30
N VAL A 215 0.24 13.03 -13.28
CA VAL A 215 1.53 13.07 -12.59
C VAL A 215 2.65 12.65 -13.54
N HIS A 216 2.53 11.46 -14.13
CA HIS A 216 3.55 10.93 -15.04
C HIS A 216 3.75 11.82 -16.28
N LYS A 217 2.66 12.40 -16.83
CA LYS A 217 2.76 13.39 -17.91
C LYS A 217 3.56 14.62 -17.50
N ALA A 218 3.34 15.13 -16.29
CA ALA A 218 4.07 16.29 -15.78
C ALA A 218 5.55 15.97 -15.52
N VAL A 219 5.87 14.78 -15.01
CA VAL A 219 7.25 14.31 -14.80
C VAL A 219 8.00 14.22 -16.13
N ILE A 220 7.40 13.62 -17.16
CA ILE A 220 8.00 13.55 -18.50
C ILE A 220 8.19 14.96 -19.07
N ALA A 221 7.17 15.81 -18.99
CA ALA A 221 7.23 17.17 -19.50
C ALA A 221 8.29 18.05 -18.80
N SER A 222 8.58 17.79 -17.52
CA SER A 222 9.59 18.55 -16.77
C SER A 222 11.03 18.15 -17.11
N GLY A 223 11.24 17.02 -17.80
CA GLY A 223 12.57 16.47 -18.05
C GLY A 223 13.25 15.86 -16.82
N ALA A 224 12.50 15.52 -15.77
CA ALA A 224 13.06 14.84 -14.60
C ALA A 224 13.71 13.50 -15.00
N ARG A 225 14.79 13.12 -14.30
CA ARG A 225 15.51 11.84 -14.52
C ARG A 225 15.15 10.76 -13.52
N TYR A 226 14.39 11.14 -12.49
CA TYR A 226 13.92 10.25 -11.44
C TYR A 226 12.48 10.59 -11.09
N SER A 227 11.73 9.56 -10.71
CA SER A 227 10.37 9.64 -10.20
C SER A 227 10.18 8.50 -9.18
N GLY A 228 8.94 8.13 -8.90
CA GLY A 228 8.61 6.98 -8.04
C GLY A 228 7.53 7.32 -7.03
N PRO A 229 7.05 6.35 -6.26
CA PRO A 229 5.96 6.59 -5.33
C PRO A 229 6.42 7.17 -3.99
N THR A 230 5.53 7.95 -3.37
CA THR A 230 5.66 8.40 -1.99
C THR A 230 4.46 7.92 -1.18
N ILE A 231 4.71 7.31 -0.02
CA ILE A 231 3.69 7.11 1.00
C ILE A 231 3.84 8.19 2.06
N HIS A 232 2.74 8.85 2.38
CA HIS A 232 2.70 9.91 3.37
C HIS A 232 1.44 9.82 4.22
N PHE A 233 1.48 10.37 5.43
CA PHE A 233 0.29 10.58 6.23
C PHE A 233 -0.60 11.63 5.57
N VAL A 234 -1.92 11.48 5.68
CA VAL A 234 -2.88 12.42 5.13
C VAL A 234 -3.20 13.51 6.16
N ASP A 235 -3.24 14.75 5.70
CA ASP A 235 -3.76 15.90 6.44
C ASP A 235 -4.94 16.54 5.67
N GLU A 236 -5.33 17.76 6.04
CA GLU A 236 -6.46 18.47 5.42
C GLU A 236 -6.19 18.96 3.98
N HIS A 237 -4.95 18.83 3.49
CA HIS A 237 -4.54 19.27 2.15
C HIS A 237 -3.99 18.10 1.32
N TYR A 238 -3.96 18.30 0.00
CA TYR A 238 -3.43 17.28 -0.91
C TYR A 238 -1.91 17.19 -0.78
N ASP A 239 -1.42 16.00 -0.45
CA ASP A 239 -0.02 15.59 -0.55
C ASP A 239 0.98 16.44 0.26
N THR A 240 0.54 17.10 1.34
CA THR A 240 1.41 17.90 2.23
C THR A 240 1.78 17.21 3.54
N GLY A 241 1.10 16.12 3.88
CA GLY A 241 1.36 15.44 5.14
C GLY A 241 2.73 14.77 5.17
N ARG A 242 3.15 14.36 6.37
CA ARG A 242 4.51 13.86 6.60
C ARG A 242 4.80 12.62 5.76
N ILE A 243 5.86 12.70 4.97
CA ILE A 243 6.38 11.59 4.17
C ILE A 243 6.84 10.48 5.11
N LEU A 244 6.38 9.26 4.82
CA LEU A 244 6.74 8.04 5.55
C LEU A 244 7.78 7.23 4.78
N ALA A 245 7.62 7.06 3.47
CA ALA A 245 8.58 6.35 2.65
C ALA A 245 8.50 6.70 1.17
N GLN A 246 9.60 6.50 0.45
CA GLN A 246 9.71 6.69 -0.99
C GLN A 246 10.47 5.54 -1.65
N ARG A 247 10.19 5.31 -2.94
CA ARG A 247 11.03 4.49 -3.82
C ARG A 247 11.38 5.29 -5.05
N VAL A 248 12.62 5.22 -5.50
CA VAL A 248 13.09 5.93 -6.69
C VAL A 248 13.04 5.01 -7.90
N VAL A 249 12.48 5.48 -8.99
CA VAL A 249 12.57 4.86 -10.31
C VAL A 249 13.24 5.81 -11.30
N PRO A 250 14.11 5.29 -12.21
CA PRO A 250 14.66 6.12 -13.27
C PRO A 250 13.58 6.52 -14.27
N VAL A 251 13.73 7.69 -14.89
CA VAL A 251 12.99 8.12 -16.07
C VAL A 251 13.95 8.04 -17.26
N PHE A 252 13.68 7.12 -18.19
CA PHE A 252 14.52 6.93 -19.37
C PHE A 252 14.22 8.00 -20.42
N TRP A 253 15.20 8.27 -21.28
CA TRP A 253 15.15 9.33 -22.27
C TRP A 253 14.03 9.14 -23.31
N ASN A 254 13.57 7.91 -23.51
CA ASN A 254 12.52 7.53 -24.47
C ASN A 254 11.22 7.09 -23.79
N ASP A 255 11.07 7.27 -22.48
CA ASP A 255 9.84 6.88 -21.79
C ASP A 255 8.65 7.69 -22.29
N THR A 256 7.54 7.01 -22.55
CA THR A 256 6.22 7.65 -22.52
C THR A 256 5.74 7.78 -21.07
N ALA A 257 4.72 8.62 -20.84
CA ALA A 257 4.07 8.70 -19.53
C ALA A 257 3.48 7.34 -19.09
N GLY A 258 3.08 6.48 -20.04
CA GLY A 258 2.59 5.13 -19.76
C GLY A 258 3.69 4.19 -19.29
N ASP A 259 4.86 4.23 -19.92
CA ASP A 259 6.03 3.43 -19.52
C ASP A 259 6.49 3.79 -18.10
N LEU A 260 6.56 5.10 -17.83
CA LEU A 260 6.87 5.59 -16.49
C LEU A 260 5.79 5.17 -15.48
N ALA A 261 4.50 5.32 -15.82
CA ALA A 261 3.40 4.93 -14.94
C ALA A 261 3.47 3.44 -14.56
N ALA A 262 3.73 2.56 -15.53
CA ALA A 262 3.87 1.13 -15.28
C ALA A 262 5.04 0.81 -14.34
N ARG A 263 6.17 1.51 -14.50
CA ARG A 263 7.34 1.34 -13.64
C ARG A 263 7.09 1.84 -12.22
N VAL A 264 6.47 3.01 -12.07
CA VAL A 264 6.10 3.57 -10.76
C VAL A 264 5.10 2.64 -10.07
N LEU A 265 4.09 2.13 -10.78
CA LEU A 265 3.06 1.24 -10.24
C LEU A 265 3.62 -0.07 -9.66
N LEU A 266 4.67 -0.63 -10.26
CA LEU A 266 5.34 -1.81 -9.70
C LEU A 266 5.96 -1.52 -8.33
N GLU A 267 6.59 -0.35 -8.18
CA GLU A 267 7.14 0.09 -6.90
C GLU A 267 6.04 0.51 -5.92
N GLU A 268 4.90 1.02 -6.39
CA GLU A 268 3.74 1.28 -5.55
C GLU A 268 3.24 0.02 -4.85
N HIS A 269 3.07 -1.07 -5.62
CA HIS A 269 2.58 -2.35 -5.07
C HIS A 269 3.47 -2.88 -3.96
N ARG A 270 4.80 -2.81 -4.16
CA ARG A 270 5.79 -3.26 -3.17
C ARG A 270 5.82 -2.35 -1.96
N LEU A 271 6.01 -1.06 -2.19
CA LEU A 271 6.15 -0.07 -1.13
C LEU A 271 4.90 -0.03 -0.25
N TYR A 272 3.70 -0.10 -0.83
CA TYR A 272 2.48 -0.04 -0.04
C TYR A 272 2.31 -1.26 0.85
N VAL A 273 2.61 -2.46 0.35
CA VAL A 273 2.59 -3.69 1.17
C VAL A 273 3.61 -3.60 2.31
N ASP A 274 4.84 -3.16 2.04
CA ASP A 274 5.89 -3.01 3.06
C ASP A 274 5.48 -2.05 4.17
N ILE A 275 4.87 -0.91 3.80
CA ILE A 275 4.44 0.11 4.76
C ILE A 275 3.22 -0.34 5.55
N VAL A 276 2.24 -0.99 4.94
CA VAL A 276 1.09 -1.50 5.67
C VAL A 276 1.52 -2.59 6.65
N ALA A 277 2.48 -3.45 6.29
CA ALA A 277 3.07 -4.39 7.22
C ALA A 277 3.74 -3.66 8.41
N ALA A 278 4.51 -2.60 8.15
CA ALA A 278 5.13 -1.79 9.21
C ALA A 278 4.13 -1.12 10.15
N LEU A 279 3.02 -0.61 9.61
CA LEU A 279 1.92 -0.06 10.40
C LEU A 279 1.27 -1.14 11.28
N CYS A 280 0.99 -2.32 10.70
CA CYS A 280 0.36 -3.42 11.43
C CYS A 280 1.25 -4.02 12.53
N GLU A 281 2.56 -3.97 12.33
CA GLU A 281 3.58 -4.44 13.27
C GLU A 281 4.02 -3.35 14.26
N GLU A 282 3.38 -2.17 14.26
CA GLU A 282 3.67 -1.05 15.16
C GLU A 282 5.14 -0.57 15.10
N ARG A 283 5.77 -0.70 13.91
CA ARG A 283 7.15 -0.28 13.68
C ARG A 283 7.30 1.18 13.26
N VAL A 284 6.19 1.87 12.99
CA VAL A 284 6.22 3.30 12.64
C VAL A 284 6.24 4.14 13.92
N ILE A 285 7.36 4.79 14.19
CA ILE A 285 7.54 5.70 15.32
C ILE A 285 7.65 7.14 14.84
N PHE A 286 7.48 8.10 15.74
CA PHE A 286 7.66 9.52 15.44
C PHE A 286 8.79 10.10 16.27
N ARG A 287 9.69 10.82 15.62
CA ARG A 287 10.66 11.70 16.27
C ARG A 287 9.94 12.84 17.00
N GLU A 288 10.66 13.53 17.87
CA GLU A 288 10.14 14.71 18.59
C GLU A 288 9.66 15.83 17.66
N ASP A 289 10.31 16.00 16.51
CA ASP A 289 9.94 16.96 15.46
C ASP A 289 8.74 16.51 14.59
N GLY A 290 8.17 15.34 14.88
CA GLY A 290 7.03 14.76 14.18
C GLY A 290 7.37 14.09 12.85
N VAL A 291 8.66 13.87 12.54
CA VAL A 291 9.07 13.07 11.37
C VAL A 291 8.87 11.58 11.68
N PRO A 292 8.12 10.83 10.86
CA PRO A 292 7.96 9.40 11.06
C PRO A 292 9.22 8.63 10.63
N LEU A 293 9.50 7.53 11.34
CA LEU A 293 10.57 6.59 11.05
C LEU A 293 10.01 5.18 11.08
N ILE A 294 10.59 4.28 10.29
CA ILE A 294 10.23 2.87 10.29
C ILE A 294 11.35 2.10 10.98
N ARG A 295 11.06 1.51 12.13
CA ARG A 295 12.00 0.63 12.82
C ARG A 295 12.26 -0.63 12.00
N SER A 296 13.53 -1.04 11.91
CA SER A 296 13.93 -2.28 11.25
C SER A 296 13.32 -3.51 11.94
N LYS A 297 13.02 -4.55 11.17
CA LYS A 297 12.56 -5.84 11.70
C LYS A 297 13.70 -6.61 12.38
N GLU A 298 14.92 -6.42 11.91
CA GLU A 298 16.10 -7.21 12.31
C GLU A 298 16.82 -6.57 13.49
N ASN A 299 16.88 -5.24 13.51
CA ASN A 299 17.52 -4.48 14.59
C ASN A 299 16.61 -3.34 15.07
N PRO A 300 15.98 -3.44 16.26
CA PRO A 300 15.11 -2.41 16.80
C PRO A 300 15.75 -1.03 16.99
N ASP A 301 17.08 -0.96 17.02
CA ASP A 301 17.84 0.28 17.16
C ASP A 301 18.15 0.95 15.80
N GLU A 302 17.79 0.31 14.69
CA GLU A 302 17.95 0.82 13.33
C GLU A 302 16.62 1.24 12.71
N TYR A 303 16.71 2.19 11.77
CA TYR A 303 15.57 2.77 11.06
C TYR A 303 15.79 2.73 9.55
N CYS A 304 14.71 2.49 8.81
CA CYS A 304 14.68 2.46 7.34
C CYS A 304 14.14 3.76 6.75
#